data_AF-A0A2A6JN12-F1
#
_entry.id   AF-A0A2A6JN12-F1
#
_cell.length_a   1.000
_cell.length_b   1.000
_cell.length_c   1.000
_cell.angle_alpha   90.00
_cell.angle_beta   90.00
_cell.angle_gamma   90.00
#
_symmetry.space_group_name_H-M   'P 1'
#
loop_
_entity.id
_entity.type
_entity.pdbx_description
1 polymer ?
#
loop_
_entity_poly.entity_id
_entity_poly.type
_entity_poly.pdbx_seq_one_letter_code
_entity_poly.pdbx_strand_id
1 'polypeptide(L)'
;MVQTIVNRSQVPLDSCDLETCQRVFDKISTDYQVAKDSDEAERMASIIIELYRQGVRDPNHLRSMVEAARGLFEPARGDEPKV
;
A
#
# COMPACT_ATOMS: atom_id res chain seq x y z
N MET A 1 5.27 -21.64 -29.81
CA MET A 1 5.59 -20.32 -29.20
C MET A 1 5.01 -20.32 -27.80
N VAL A 2 5.83 -20.53 -26.78
CA VAL A 2 5.40 -20.38 -25.39
C VAL A 2 5.43 -18.88 -25.09
N GLN A 3 4.26 -18.29 -24.83
CA GLN A 3 4.19 -16.92 -24.37
C GLN A 3 4.76 -16.95 -22.95
N THR A 4 6.02 -16.53 -22.79
CA THR A 4 6.61 -16.29 -21.48
C THR A 4 5.83 -15.14 -20.86
N ILE A 5 4.78 -15.49 -20.13
CA ILE A 5 4.08 -14.59 -19.22
C ILE A 5 5.13 -14.27 -18.18
N VAL A 6 5.89 -13.19 -18.40
CA VAL A 6 6.81 -12.66 -17.40
C VAL A 6 5.92 -12.31 -16.22
N ASN A 7 5.89 -13.20 -15.25
CA ASN A 7 5.22 -13.03 -13.98
C ASN A 7 5.93 -11.86 -13.28
N ARG A 8 5.55 -10.62 -13.60
CA ARG A 8 6.12 -9.38 -13.04
C ARG A 8 6.06 -9.35 -11.51
N SER A 9 5.22 -10.19 -10.90
CA SER A 9 5.05 -10.35 -9.46
C SER A 9 6.28 -10.87 -8.70
N GLN A 10 7.34 -11.32 -9.40
CA GLN A 10 8.58 -11.84 -8.80
C GLN A 10 9.82 -10.97 -9.01
N VAL A 11 9.68 -9.76 -9.58
CA VAL A 11 10.82 -8.84 -9.64
C VAL A 11 11.12 -8.36 -8.22
N PRO A 12 12.35 -8.56 -7.69
CA PRO A 12 12.73 -8.01 -6.40
C PRO A 12 12.58 -6.49 -6.46
N LEU A 13 12.02 -5.90 -5.40
CA LEU A 13 11.95 -4.44 -5.29
C LEU A 13 13.37 -3.91 -5.10
N ASP A 14 13.82 -3.06 -6.01
CA ASP A 14 15.10 -2.36 -5.85
C ASP A 14 14.94 -1.27 -4.78
N SER A 15 16.07 -0.81 -4.21
CA SER A 15 16.04 0.27 -3.21
C SER A 15 15.33 1.54 -3.70
N CYS A 16 15.40 1.82 -5.01
CA CYS A 16 14.72 2.94 -5.65
C CYS A 16 13.18 2.76 -5.67
N ASP A 17 12.71 1.52 -5.84
CA ASP A 17 11.29 1.19 -5.79
C ASP A 17 10.76 1.34 -4.35
N LEU A 18 11.53 0.90 -3.35
CA LEU A 18 11.20 1.08 -1.93
C LEU A 18 11.17 2.56 -1.52
N GLU A 19 12.12 3.38 -1.98
CA GLU A 19 12.08 4.83 -1.76
C GLU A 19 10.80 5.47 -2.34
N THR A 20 10.37 5.02 -3.52
CA THR A 20 9.14 5.49 -4.15
C THR A 20 7.92 5.09 -3.32
N CYS A 21 7.85 3.83 -2.89
CA CYS A 21 6.78 3.32 -2.02
C CYS A 21 6.71 4.11 -0.71
N GLN A 22 7.86 4.34 -0.07
CA GLN A 22 7.96 5.05 1.19
C GLN A 22 7.56 6.52 1.06
N ARG A 23 7.90 7.19 -0.06
CA ARG A 23 7.47 8.58 -0.32
C ARG A 23 5.95 8.69 -0.50
N VAL A 24 5.32 7.72 -1.16
CA VAL A 24 3.86 7.67 -1.30
C VAL A 24 3.22 7.42 0.07
N PHE A 25 3.74 6.44 0.81
CA PHE A 25 3.28 6.12 2.16
C PHE A 25 3.37 7.32 3.11
N ASP A 26 4.50 8.02 3.14
CA ASP A 26 4.73 9.17 4.01
C ASP A 26 3.78 10.33 3.69
N LYS A 27 3.50 10.56 2.40
CA LYS A 27 2.48 11.53 1.98
C LYS A 27 1.09 11.18 2.50
N ILE A 28 0.67 9.92 2.33
CA ILE A 28 -0.66 9.48 2.76
C ILE A 28 -0.75 9.50 4.30
N SER A 29 0.26 8.97 4.98
CA SER A 29 0.36 8.99 6.44
C SER A 29 0.29 10.42 7.00
N THR A 30 0.95 11.39 6.34
CA THR A 30 0.89 12.80 6.74
C THR A 30 -0.47 13.43 6.45
N ASP A 31 -1.02 13.22 5.25
CA ASP A 31 -2.31 13.77 4.78
C ASP A 31 -3.46 13.32 5.69
N TYR A 32 -3.42 12.06 6.11
CA TYR A 32 -4.45 11.44 6.93
C TYR A 32 -4.10 11.33 8.42
N GLN A 33 -2.99 11.93 8.85
CA GLN A 33 -2.47 11.87 10.22
C GLN A 33 -2.42 10.45 10.81
N VAL A 34 -2.05 9.47 9.99
CA VAL A 34 -1.93 8.08 10.44
C VAL A 34 -0.58 7.90 11.12
N ALA A 35 -0.59 7.49 12.37
CA ALA A 35 0.64 7.20 13.10
C ALA A 35 1.35 5.99 12.46
N LYS A 36 2.67 6.11 12.25
CA LYS A 36 3.49 5.09 11.58
C LYS A 36 3.49 3.75 12.31
N ASP A 37 3.28 3.77 13.62
CA ASP A 37 3.21 2.59 14.50
C ASP A 37 1.77 2.04 14.64
N SER A 38 0.82 2.51 13.83
CA SER A 38 -0.55 2.00 13.83
C SER A 38 -0.70 0.82 12.89
N ASP A 39 -1.62 -0.08 13.24
CA ASP A 39 -2.02 -1.22 12.41
C ASP A 39 -2.46 -0.79 10.99
N GLU A 40 -3.09 0.38 10.90
CA GLU A 40 -3.45 1.05 9.65
C GLU A 40 -2.21 1.41 8.79
N ALA A 41 -1.14 1.90 9.41
CA ALA A 41 0.10 2.23 8.71
C ALA A 41 0.77 0.97 8.14
N GLU A 42 0.85 -0.10 8.93
CA GLU A 42 1.42 -1.38 8.47
C GLU A 42 0.62 -1.97 7.29
N ARG A 43 -0.72 -1.87 7.35
CA ARG A 43 -1.60 -2.29 6.26
C ARG A 43 -1.41 -1.45 5.01
N MET A 44 -1.40 -0.12 5.14
CA MET A 44 -1.16 0.77 4.00
C MET A 44 0.21 0.48 3.34
N ALA A 45 1.26 0.28 4.13
CA ALA A 45 2.58 -0.08 3.61
C ALA A 45 2.55 -1.40 2.84
N SER A 46 1.88 -2.42 3.38
CA SER A 46 1.71 -3.72 2.70
C SER A 46 0.98 -3.59 1.37
N ILE A 47 -0.11 -2.81 1.32
CA ILE A 47 -0.88 -2.56 0.08
C ILE A 47 -0.01 -1.85 -0.96
N ILE A 48 0.74 -0.81 -0.57
CA ILE A 48 1.63 -0.08 -1.49
C ILE A 48 2.63 -1.03 -2.13
N ILE A 49 3.27 -1.88 -1.33
CA ILE A 49 4.26 -2.85 -1.78
C ILE A 49 3.64 -3.88 -2.72
N GLU A 50 2.48 -4.43 -2.39
CA GLU A 50 1.73 -5.38 -3.23
C GLU A 50 1.34 -4.76 -4.58
N LEU A 51 0.86 -3.51 -4.59
CA LEU A 51 0.49 -2.80 -5.80
C LEU A 51 1.71 -2.50 -6.69
N TYR A 52 2.83 -2.13 -6.06
CA TYR A 52 4.08 -1.90 -6.77
C TYR A 52 4.57 -3.18 -7.48
N ARG A 53 4.46 -4.33 -6.80
CA ARG A 53 4.80 -5.66 -7.35
C ARG A 53 3.87 -6.10 -8.48
N GLN A 54 2.62 -5.67 -8.46
CA GLN A 54 1.67 -5.87 -9.57
C GLN A 54 1.99 -4.99 -10.80
N GLY A 55 2.92 -4.04 -10.65
CA GLY A 55 3.39 -3.15 -11.71
C GLY A 55 2.85 -1.73 -11.63
N VAL A 56 2.15 -1.36 -10.53
CA VAL A 56 1.66 0.00 -10.30
C VAL A 56 2.81 0.86 -9.78
N ARG A 57 3.54 1.50 -10.70
CA ARG A 57 4.65 2.42 -10.35
C ARG A 57 4.24 3.89 -10.27
N ASP A 58 3.02 4.21 -10.68
CA ASP A 58 2.54 5.60 -10.66
C ASP A 58 2.14 6.01 -9.23
N PRO A 59 2.73 7.09 -8.67
CA PRO A 59 2.48 7.50 -7.29
C PRO A 59 1.06 8.03 -7.07
N ASN A 60 0.41 8.62 -8.08
CA ASN A 60 -0.98 9.06 -7.95
C ASN A 60 -1.91 7.85 -7.94
N HIS A 61 -1.64 6.87 -8.80
CA HIS A 61 -2.42 5.64 -8.86
C HIS A 61 -2.28 4.81 -7.57
N LEU A 62 -1.06 4.66 -7.05
CA LEU A 62 -0.82 4.02 -5.75
C LEU A 62 -1.61 4.71 -4.63
N ARG A 63 -1.56 6.05 -4.58
CA ARG A 63 -2.31 6.82 -3.61
C ARG A 63 -3.81 6.57 -3.72
N SER A 64 -4.40 6.69 -4.91
CA SER A 64 -5.84 6.45 -5.10
C SER A 64 -6.26 5.02 -4.72
N MET A 65 -5.43 4.01 -4.99
CA MET A 65 -5.73 2.63 -4.63
C MET A 65 -5.63 2.39 -3.12
N VAL A 66 -4.64 2.99 -2.45
CA VAL A 66 -4.50 2.91 -0.99
C VAL A 66 -5.63 3.66 -0.30
N GLU A 67 -6.01 4.83 -0.79
CA GLU A 67 -7.16 5.60 -0.28
C GLU A 67 -8.47 4.82 -0.45
N ALA A 68 -8.68 4.21 -1.62
CA ALA A 68 -9.83 3.34 -1.85
C ALA A 68 -9.81 2.12 -0.91
N ALA A 69 -8.67 1.45 -0.77
CA ALA A 69 -8.53 0.31 0.13
C ALA A 69 -8.79 0.72 1.59
N ARG A 70 -8.23 1.85 2.03
CA ARG A 70 -8.45 2.38 3.37
C ARG A 70 -9.92 2.70 3.64
N GLY A 71 -10.63 3.31 2.69
CA GLY A 71 -12.07 3.54 2.78
C GLY A 71 -12.89 2.25 2.84
N LEU A 72 -12.38 1.14 2.28
CA LEU A 72 -12.98 -0.19 2.45
C LEU A 72 -12.69 -0.80 3.83
N PHE A 73 -11.62 -0.34 4.49
CA PHE A 73 -11.20 -0.80 5.82
C PHE A 73 -11.63 0.13 6.95
N GLU A 74 -12.30 1.26 6.68
CA GLU A 74 -12.98 2.04 7.71
C GLU A 74 -13.91 1.07 8.44
N PRO A 75 -13.60 0.70 9.70
CA PRO A 75 -14.42 -0.23 10.41
C PRO A 75 -15.76 0.46 10.60
N ALA A 76 -16.81 -0.09 9.99
CA ALA A 76 -18.12 0.02 10.57
C ALA A 76 -17.93 -0.27 12.06
N ARG A 77 -18.19 0.74 12.90
CA ARG A 77 -18.14 0.68 14.37
C ARG A 77 -18.48 -0.73 14.85
N GLY A 78 -17.54 -1.44 15.47
CA GLY A 78 -17.81 -2.74 16.05
C GLY A 78 -16.60 -3.66 16.09
N ASP A 79 -15.65 -3.38 16.98
CA ASP A 79 -15.23 -4.44 17.88
C ASP A 79 -15.06 -3.84 19.28
N GLU A 80 -15.58 -4.60 20.23
CA GLU A 80 -16.17 -4.21 21.52
C GLU A 80 -15.11 -3.82 22.57
N PRO A 81 -15.45 -3.01 23.59
CA PRO A 81 -14.53 -2.70 24.67
C PRO A 81 -14.26 -3.91 25.56
N LYS A 82 -12.97 -4.22 25.75
CA LYS A 82 -12.32 -4.68 27.00
C LYS A 82 -13.22 -5.32 28.08
N VAL A 83 -13.02 -6.62 28.33
CA VAL A 83 -13.11 -7.25 29.66
C VAL A 83 -11.91 -8.15 29.92
#